data_AF-A0A392RDX3-F1
#
_entry.id   AF-A0A392RDX3-F1
#
_cell.length_a   1.000
_cell.length_b   1.000
_cell.length_c   1.000
_cell.angle_alpha   90.00
_cell.angle_beta   90.00
_cell.angle_gamma   90.00
#
_symmetry.space_group_name_H-M   'P 1'
#
loop_
_entity.id
_entity.type
_entity.pdbx_description
1 polymer ?
#
loop_
_entity_poly.entity_id
_entity_poly.type
_entity_poly.pdbx_seq_one_letter_code
_entity_poly.pdbx_strand_id
1 'polypeptide(L)' 'MHRPLHAAGYYLNPVMHYCPTFKADFEVKEGMYECLKRMVGNRDETIKIDAQLEEFKSKVGMFGSE' A
#
# COMPACT_ATOMS: atom_id res chain seq x y z
N MET A 1 -4.51 -5.59 -18.04
CA MET A 1 -4.48 -6.73 -17.09
C MET A 1 -3.40 -6.44 -16.04
N HIS A 2 -3.65 -5.47 -15.15
CA HIS A 2 -2.75 -5.14 -14.06
C HIS A 2 -3.11 -6.07 -12.89
N ARG A 3 -2.21 -7.00 -12.57
CA ARG A 3 -2.43 -7.97 -11.49
C ARG A 3 -2.53 -7.16 -10.18
N PRO A 4 -3.60 -7.28 -9.38
CA PRO A 4 -3.73 -6.56 -8.10
C PRO A 4 -2.49 -6.67 -7.22
N LEU A 5 -1.84 -7.84 -7.22
CA LEU A 5 -0.58 -8.08 -6.52
C LEU A 5 0.59 -7.22 -7.03
N HIS A 6 0.66 -6.95 -8.33
CA HIS A 6 1.68 -6.05 -8.88
C HIS A 6 1.43 -4.62 -8.43
N ALA A 7 0.18 -4.14 -8.50
CA ALA A 7 -0.18 -2.80 -8.04
C ALA A 7 0.10 -2.63 -6.54
N ALA A 8 -0.26 -3.62 -5.71
CA ALA A 8 0.08 -3.65 -4.29
C ALA A 8 1.60 -3.65 -4.06
N GLY A 9 2.35 -4.48 -4.79
CA GLY A 9 3.80 -4.54 -4.68
C GLY A 9 4.48 -3.23 -5.08
N TYR A 10 4.03 -2.58 -6.14
CA TYR A 10 4.54 -1.26 -6.54
C TYR A 10 4.20 -0.18 -5.49
N TYR A 11 2.97 -0.17 -4.99
CA TYR A 11 2.51 0.81 -4.01
C TYR A 11 3.20 0.66 -2.65
N LEU A 12 3.37 -0.57 -2.16
CA LEU A 12 3.89 -0.87 -0.82
C LEU A 12 5.41 -1.01 -0.78
N ASN A 13 6.10 -0.97 -1.92
CA ASN A 13 7.56 -1.01 -1.95
C ASN A 13 8.13 0.34 -1.46
N PRO A 14 8.81 0.40 -0.29
CA PRO A 14 9.31 1.66 0.26
C PRO A 14 10.28 2.39 -0.69
N VAL A 15 11.14 1.63 -1.38
CA VAL A 15 12.10 2.18 -2.34
C VAL A 15 11.38 2.92 -3.46
N MET A 16 10.27 2.36 -3.96
CA MET A 16 9.49 2.99 -5.02
C MET A 16 8.56 4.07 -4.48
N HIS A 17 7.85 3.82 -3.38
CA HIS A 17 6.84 4.72 -2.80
C HIS A 17 7.43 6.07 -2.40
N TYR A 18 8.66 6.05 -1.88
CA TYR A 18 9.33 7.25 -1.41
C TYR A 18 10.23 7.92 -2.45
N CYS A 19 10.36 7.34 -3.64
CA CYS A 19 11.03 8.02 -4.75
C CYS A 19 10.24 9.27 -5.15
N PRO A 20 10.92 10.38 -5.50
CA PRO A 20 10.25 11.60 -5.99
C PRO A 20 9.47 11.39 -7.28
N THR A 21 9.76 10.32 -8.03
CA THR A 21 9.09 9.94 -9.27
C THR A 21 7.91 8.98 -9.06
N PHE A 22 7.60 8.62 -7.81
CA PHE A 22 6.49 7.72 -7.51
C PHE A 22 5.15 8.29 -7.97
N LYS A 23 4.30 7.43 -8.56
CA LYS A 23 2.94 7.79 -8.95
C LYS A 23 1.96 6.74 -8.49
N ALA A 24 1.11 7.12 -7.53
CA ALA A 24 -0.04 6.31 -7.12
C ALA A 24 -1.30 6.76 -7.87
N ASP A 25 -1.32 6.51 -9.19
CA ASP A 25 -2.51 6.72 -10.01
C ASP A 25 -3.70 5.88 -9.50
N PHE A 26 -4.91 6.23 -9.93
CA PHE A 26 -6.14 5.56 -9.51
C PHE A 26 -6.05 4.03 -9.66
N GLU A 27 -5.51 3.55 -10.77
CA GLU A 27 -5.38 2.12 -11.06
C GLU A 27 -4.43 1.39 -10.09
N VAL A 28 -3.36 2.06 -9.63
CA VAL A 28 -2.43 1.51 -8.63
C VAL A 28 -3.11 1.40 -7.28
N LYS A 29 -3.84 2.45 -6.87
CA LYS A 29 -4.58 2.46 -5.61
C LYS A 29 -5.68 1.41 -5.60
N GLU A 30 -6.48 1.36 -6.67
CA GLU A 30 -7.56 0.38 -6.83
C GLU A 30 -7.01 -1.05 -6.82
N GLY A 31 -5.95 -1.31 -7.61
CA GLY A 31 -5.31 -2.63 -7.63
C GLY A 31 -4.71 -3.04 -6.29
N MET A 32 -4.16 -2.09 -5.52
CA MET A 32 -3.66 -2.35 -4.16
C MET A 32 -4.80 -2.71 -3.20
N TYR A 33 -5.88 -1.93 -3.18
CA TYR A 33 -7.05 -2.21 -2.33
C TYR A 33 -7.73 -3.53 -2.71
N GLU A 34 -7.87 -3.84 -3.99
CA GLU A 34 -8.40 -5.13 -4.47
C GLU A 34 -7.51 -6.31 -4.05
N CYS A 35 -6.19 -6.11 -4.00
CA CYS A 35 -5.27 -7.13 -3.49
C CYS A 35 -5.46 -7.32 -1.99
N LEU A 36 -5.49 -6.23 -1.21
CA LEU A 36 -5.69 -6.28 0.25
C LEU A 36 -7.03 -6.94 0.59
N LYS A 37 -8.12 -6.58 -0.10
CA LYS A 37 -9.45 -7.15 0.12
C LYS A 37 -9.51 -8.67 -0.12
N ARG A 38 -8.68 -9.20 -1.02
CA ARG A 38 -8.58 -10.66 -1.26
C ARG A 38 -7.71 -11.37 -0.22
N MET A 39 -6.70 -10.68 0.32
CA MET A 39 -5.79 -11.24 1.33
C MET A 39 -6.36 -11.15 2.75
N VAL A 40 -7.17 -10.13 3.02
CA VAL A 40 -7.69 -9.80 4.34
C VAL A 40 -9.15 -10.21 4.41
N GLY A 41 -9.42 -11.32 5.09
CA GLY A 41 -10.78 -11.81 5.32
C GLY A 41 -11.47 -11.19 6.54
N ASN A 42 -10.72 -10.48 7.39
CA ASN A 42 -11.20 -9.97 8.68
C ASN A 42 -11.27 -8.44 8.70
N ARG A 43 -12.43 -7.91 9.10
CA ARG A 43 -12.67 -6.47 9.21
C ARG A 43 -11.75 -5.77 10.20
N ASP A 44 -11.43 -6.41 11.33
CA ASP A 44 -10.52 -5.84 12.34
C ASP A 44 -9.09 -5.70 11.79
N GLU A 45 -8.68 -6.63 10.93
CA GLU A 45 -7.39 -6.55 10.23
C GLU A 45 -7.39 -5.45 9.17
N THR A 46 -8.49 -5.27 8.43
CA THR A 46 -8.63 -4.16 7.48
C THR A 46 -8.43 -2.80 8.16
N ILE A 47 -9.04 -2.58 9.32
CA ILE A 47 -8.92 -1.31 10.07
C ILE A 47 -7.46 -1.06 10.49
N LYS A 48 -6.76 -2.10 10.96
CA LYS A 48 -5.33 -1.99 11.33
C LYS A 48 -4.47 -1.68 10.12
N ILE A 49 -4.75 -2.31 8.98
CA ILE A 49 -4.02 -2.08 7.73
C ILE A 49 -4.23 -0.66 7.24
N ASP A 50 -5.45 -0.12 7.28
CA ASP A 50 -5.70 1.28 6.91
C ASP A 50 -4.88 2.25 7.78
N ALA A 51 -4.84 2.04 9.09
CA ALA A 51 -4.00 2.85 9.99
C ALA A 51 -2.50 2.73 9.65
N GLN A 52 -1.99 1.51 9.43
CA GLN A 52 -0.60 1.28 9.04
C GLN A 52 -0.25 1.86 7.67
N LEU A 53 -1.21 1.95 6.74
CA LEU A 53 -1.01 2.59 5.45
C LEU A 53 -0.83 4.11 5.59
N GLU A 54 -1.50 4.75 6.54
CA GLU A 54 -1.27 6.17 6.85
C GLU A 54 0.12 6.39 7.46
N GLU A 55 0.54 5.50 8.35
CA GLU A 55 1.88 5.52 8.94
C GLU A 55 2.98 5.31 7.87
N PHE A 56 2.76 4.36 6.97
CA PHE A 56 3.63 4.09 5.83
C PHE A 56 3.77 5.32 4.92
N LYS A 57 2.66 5.91 4.46
CA LYS A 57 2.71 7.13 3.64
C LYS A 57 3.48 8.27 4.30
N SER A 58 3.32 8.41 5.62
CA SER A 58 3.90 9.50 6.38
C SER A 58 5.34 9.25 6.81
N LYS A 59 5.92 8.09 6.49
CA LYS A 59 7.26 7.67 6.96
C LYS A 59 7.39 7.77 8.48
N VAL A 60 6.37 7.32 9.22
CA VAL A 60 6.41 7.33 10.68
C VAL A 60 6.51 5.91 11.24
N GLY A 61 6.91 5.80 12.51
CA GLY A 61 7.11 4.52 13.17
C GLY A 61 8.17 3.67 12.47
N MET A 62 7.84 2.39 12.23
CA MET A 62 8.76 1.42 11.61
C MET A 62 8.99 1.66 10.10
N PHE A 63 8.22 2.55 9.47
CA PHE A 63 8.29 2.80 8.02
C PHE A 63 9.14 4.02 7.64
N GLY A 64 9.68 4.74 8.64
CA GLY A 64 10.45 5.97 8.48
C GLY A 64 11.94 5.86 8.73
N SER A 65 12.49 4.65 8.86
CA SER A 65 13.87 4.46 9.29
C SER A 65 14.79 4.04 8.15
N GLU A 66 15.18 5.00 7.32
CA GLU A 66 16.53 5.10 6.72
C GLU A 66 16.91 6.59 6.54
#